data_AF-A0A2S5MS98-F1
#
_entry.id   AF-A0A2S5MS98-F1
#
_cell.length_a   1.000
_cell.length_b   1.000
_cell.length_c   1.000
_cell.angle_alpha   90.00
_cell.angle_beta   90.00
_cell.angle_gamma   90.00
#
_symmetry.space_group_name_H-M   'P 1'
#
loop_
_entity.id
_entity.type
_entity.pdbx_description
1 polymer ?
#
loop_
_entity_poly.entity_id
_entity_poly.type
_entity_poly.pdbx_seq_one_letter_code
_entity_poly.pdbx_strand_id
1 'polypeptide(L)'
;NLELEPEFLSDGIAGKRRAARRGAEDEASAAANVAGEQEPPASEARTGKCYVRISGRVVNSGVCQISRKGGAVVFQYSGQTLTLSPARGKAWSAALGGKNLGNVYKSGSCWGSKSTYICDRG
;
A
#
# COMPACT_ATOMS: atom_id res chain seq x y z
N ASN A 1 -15.00 18.56 -67.04
CA ASN A 1 -14.08 17.81 -67.92
C ASN A 1 -13.29 16.86 -67.02
N LEU A 2 -13.73 15.59 -67.02
CA LEU A 2 -13.09 14.32 -66.58
C LEU A 2 -12.42 14.30 -65.19
N GLU A 3 -12.99 13.68 -64.14
CA GLU A 3 -13.16 12.22 -63.89
C GLU A 3 -11.91 11.38 -64.17
N LEU A 4 -11.44 10.64 -63.15
CA LEU A 4 -11.28 9.17 -63.17
C LEU A 4 -10.35 8.71 -62.03
N GLU A 5 -10.93 8.02 -61.03
CA GLU A 5 -10.26 6.89 -60.39
C GLU A 5 -10.07 5.75 -61.43
N PRO A 6 -9.17 4.80 -61.15
CA PRO A 6 -9.64 3.43 -61.04
C PRO A 6 -9.01 2.75 -59.81
N GLU A 7 -9.81 2.16 -58.91
CA GLU A 7 -10.48 0.87 -59.07
C GLU A 7 -9.50 -0.28 -59.39
N PHE A 8 -9.06 -0.99 -58.34
CA PHE A 8 -8.79 -2.41 -58.43
C PHE A 8 -9.93 -3.16 -57.74
N LEU A 9 -11.00 -3.39 -58.51
CA LEU A 9 -11.95 -4.45 -58.25
C LEU A 9 -11.29 -5.79 -58.56
N SER A 10 -11.49 -6.76 -57.66
CA SER A 10 -11.96 -8.09 -58.06
C SER A 10 -12.69 -8.73 -56.89
N ASP A 11 -14.03 -8.69 -57.01
CA ASP A 11 -15.00 -9.67 -56.54
C ASP A 11 -14.44 -11.11 -56.54
N GLY A 12 -14.86 -12.04 -55.69
CA GLY A 12 -16.07 -12.14 -54.88
C GLY A 12 -16.41 -13.62 -54.67
N ILE A 13 -17.61 -13.83 -54.11
CA ILE A 13 -18.43 -15.05 -54.02
C ILE A 13 -18.41 -15.91 -52.73
N ALA A 14 -19.51 -15.69 -51.99
CA ALA A 14 -20.47 -16.70 -51.51
C ALA A 14 -20.04 -17.67 -50.38
N GLY A 15 -20.81 -17.87 -49.30
CA GLY A 15 -22.20 -17.49 -49.09
C GLY A 15 -22.72 -17.89 -47.72
N LYS A 16 -23.87 -17.27 -47.40
CA LYS A 16 -24.74 -17.49 -46.24
C LYS A 16 -25.02 -18.97 -45.94
N ARG A 17 -25.20 -19.29 -44.66
CA ARG A 17 -26.43 -19.92 -44.15
C ARG A 17 -26.54 -19.87 -42.62
N ARG A 18 -27.75 -19.48 -42.18
CA ARG A 18 -28.31 -19.39 -40.82
C ARG A 18 -28.20 -20.70 -40.03
N ALA A 19 -28.20 -20.64 -38.69
CA ALA A 19 -29.32 -21.12 -37.86
C ALA A 19 -29.06 -20.88 -36.36
N ALA A 20 -30.12 -20.41 -35.69
CA ALA A 20 -30.23 -20.17 -34.26
C ALA A 20 -30.44 -21.45 -33.43
N ARG A 21 -30.13 -21.37 -32.13
CA ARG A 21 -30.71 -22.06 -30.94
C ARG A 21 -29.62 -22.07 -29.84
N ARG A 22 -29.87 -21.98 -28.53
CA ARG A 22 -30.97 -21.62 -27.62
C ARG A 22 -30.40 -21.91 -26.22
N GLY A 23 -30.78 -21.14 -25.20
CA GLY A 23 -30.60 -21.47 -23.78
C GLY A 23 -29.28 -20.95 -23.18
N ALA A 24 -29.23 -20.37 -21.98
CA ALA A 24 -30.23 -20.31 -20.92
C ALA A 24 -30.00 -19.04 -20.07
N GLU A 25 -31.09 -18.49 -19.58
CA GLU A 25 -31.16 -17.44 -18.58
C GLU A 25 -30.85 -18.03 -17.19
N ASP A 26 -30.29 -17.17 -16.34
CA ASP A 26 -30.43 -17.10 -14.88
C ASP A 26 -30.30 -18.38 -14.03
N GLU A 27 -29.22 -18.46 -13.26
CA GLU A 27 -29.34 -18.92 -11.87
C GLU A 27 -28.28 -18.26 -10.99
N ALA A 28 -28.70 -17.22 -10.26
CA ALA A 28 -28.08 -16.84 -9.02
C ALA A 28 -28.39 -17.91 -7.96
N SER A 29 -27.37 -18.51 -7.34
CA SER A 29 -27.45 -18.98 -5.95
C SER A 29 -26.07 -19.23 -5.36
N ALA A 30 -25.92 -18.73 -4.15
CA ALA A 30 -24.72 -18.67 -3.36
C ALA A 30 -24.30 -20.03 -2.78
N ALA A 31 -22.98 -20.26 -2.73
CA ALA A 31 -22.30 -21.06 -1.70
C ALA A 31 -20.81 -20.64 -1.73
N ALA A 32 -20.42 -19.68 -0.90
CA ALA A 32 -19.93 -19.91 0.47
C ALA A 32 -18.45 -20.31 0.53
N ASN A 33 -17.63 -19.31 0.88
CA ASN A 33 -16.53 -19.38 1.85
C ASN A 33 -15.51 -20.51 1.69
N VAL A 34 -14.36 -20.20 1.06
CA VAL A 34 -13.06 -20.22 1.75
C VAL A 34 -12.17 -19.18 1.08
N ALA A 35 -12.49 -17.90 1.26
CA ALA A 35 -11.44 -16.89 1.26
C ALA A 35 -10.68 -17.19 2.56
N GLY A 36 -9.61 -17.99 2.44
CA GLY A 36 -8.66 -18.14 3.53
C GLY A 36 -8.24 -16.73 3.90
N GLU A 37 -8.78 -16.25 5.01
CA GLU A 37 -8.27 -15.10 5.72
C GLU A 37 -6.88 -15.52 6.19
N GLN A 38 -5.94 -15.39 5.27
CA GLN A 38 -4.55 -15.58 5.54
C GLN A 38 -4.20 -14.37 6.40
N GLU A 39 -4.35 -14.56 7.72
CA GLU A 39 -3.83 -13.63 8.71
C GLU A 39 -2.42 -13.28 8.25
N PRO A 40 -2.12 -11.99 7.98
CA PRO A 40 -0.77 -11.59 7.64
C PRO A 40 0.12 -12.08 8.79
N PRO A 41 1.30 -12.66 8.49
CA PRO A 41 2.17 -13.23 9.52
C PRO A 41 2.33 -12.20 10.63
N ALA A 42 2.09 -12.64 11.87
CA ALA A 42 2.10 -11.79 13.05
C ALA A 42 3.28 -10.82 12.93
N SER A 43 2.98 -9.54 12.69
CA SER A 43 3.98 -8.50 12.55
C SER A 43 4.91 -8.61 13.75
N GLU A 44 6.15 -9.05 13.54
CA GLU A 44 7.07 -9.38 14.63
C GLU A 44 7.34 -8.12 15.45
N ALA A 45 6.58 -7.96 16.53
CA ALA A 45 6.81 -6.94 17.51
C ALA A 45 8.03 -7.41 18.31
N ARG A 46 9.09 -6.62 18.28
CA ARG A 46 10.28 -6.87 19.08
C ARG A 46 10.46 -5.79 20.11
N THR A 47 10.99 -6.18 21.25
CA THR A 47 11.43 -5.23 22.27
C THR A 47 12.86 -4.78 21.95
N GLY A 48 13.15 -3.48 22.05
CA GLY A 48 14.49 -2.95 21.84
C GLY A 48 14.66 -1.56 22.43
N LYS A 49 15.89 -1.05 22.43
CA LYS A 49 16.13 0.36 22.81
C LYS A 49 15.74 1.26 21.65
N CYS A 50 15.03 2.34 21.92
CA CYS A 50 14.82 3.40 20.94
C CYS A 50 15.10 4.79 21.52
N TYR A 51 15.42 5.72 20.63
CA TYR A 51 15.66 7.11 20.97
C TYR A 51 14.70 7.98 20.20
N VAL A 52 13.95 8.82 20.91
CA VAL A 52 12.91 9.67 20.36
C VAL A 52 13.11 11.10 20.84
N ARG A 53 13.29 12.01 19.88
CA ARG A 53 13.38 13.45 20.11
C ARG A 53 12.33 14.17 19.26
N ILE A 54 11.50 14.97 19.90
CA ILE A 54 10.40 15.72 19.27
C ILE A 54 10.52 17.19 19.70
N SER A 55 10.51 18.09 18.72
CA SER A 55 10.66 19.53 18.91
C SER A 55 11.83 19.92 19.81
N GLY A 56 12.96 19.23 19.63
CA GLY A 56 14.19 19.46 20.41
C GLY A 56 14.25 18.76 21.77
N ARG A 57 13.15 18.16 22.27
CA ARG A 57 13.12 17.47 23.56
C ARG A 57 13.21 15.96 23.38
N VAL A 58 14.05 15.31 24.18
CA VAL A 58 14.10 13.84 24.24
C VAL A 58 12.90 13.36 25.05
N VAL A 59 11.99 12.65 24.39
CA VAL A 59 10.77 12.10 25.02
C VAL A 59 10.94 10.63 25.40
N ASN A 60 11.90 9.95 24.77
CA ASN A 60 12.28 8.61 25.17
C ASN A 60 13.74 8.29 24.77
N SER A 61 14.44 7.53 25.60
CA SER A 61 15.77 6.98 25.32
C SER A 61 15.95 5.55 25.84
N GLY A 62 14.84 4.88 26.16
CA GLY A 62 14.81 3.57 26.80
C GLY A 62 14.17 2.49 25.91
N VAL A 63 13.45 1.58 26.56
CA VAL A 63 12.83 0.42 25.93
C VAL A 63 11.59 0.81 25.13
N CYS A 64 11.42 0.19 23.97
CA CYS A 64 10.30 0.38 23.06
C CYS A 64 9.86 -0.99 22.53
N GLN A 65 8.55 -1.17 22.35
CA GLN A 65 8.04 -2.23 21.47
C GLN A 65 8.04 -1.68 20.04
N ILE A 66 8.69 -2.37 19.14
CA ILE A 66 8.85 -1.97 17.74
C ILE A 66 8.20 -3.04 16.89
N SER A 67 7.15 -2.68 16.15
CA SER A 67 6.47 -3.60 15.23
C SER A 67 6.43 -3.03 13.83
N ARG A 68 6.31 -3.92 12.84
CA ARG A 68 6.22 -3.55 11.42
C ARG A 68 4.95 -4.14 10.83
N LYS A 69 3.99 -3.28 10.48
CA LYS A 69 2.69 -3.72 9.96
C LYS A 69 2.34 -2.94 8.70
N GLY A 70 2.08 -3.63 7.60
CA GLY A 70 1.67 -3.01 6.34
C GLY A 70 2.65 -1.96 5.81
N GLY A 71 3.96 -2.17 6.00
CA GLY A 71 5.01 -1.23 5.61
C GLY A 71 5.23 -0.07 6.59
N ALA A 72 4.35 0.14 7.56
CA ALA A 72 4.56 1.09 8.64
C ALA A 72 5.45 0.50 9.74
N VAL A 73 6.17 1.36 10.45
CA VAL A 73 6.94 1.03 11.66
C VAL A 73 6.28 1.71 12.84
N VAL A 74 5.93 0.95 13.87
CA VAL A 74 5.26 1.44 15.07
C VAL A 74 6.20 1.30 16.26
N PHE A 75 6.41 2.37 16.99
CA PHE A 75 7.15 2.42 18.25
C PHE A 75 6.16 2.68 19.37
N GLN A 76 6.07 1.76 20.33
CA GLN A 76 5.31 1.95 21.56
C GLN A 76 6.26 2.12 22.73
N TYR A 77 6.14 3.24 23.44
CA TYR A 77 6.98 3.59 24.58
C TYR A 77 6.21 4.51 25.52
N SER A 78 6.39 4.35 26.84
CA SER A 78 5.79 5.23 27.84
C SER A 78 4.29 5.51 27.64
N GLY A 79 3.52 4.49 27.24
CA GLY A 79 2.08 4.60 26.93
C GLY A 79 1.74 5.38 25.65
N GLN A 80 2.74 5.80 24.88
CA GLN A 80 2.57 6.52 23.61
C GLN A 80 2.86 5.61 22.43
N THR A 81 2.12 5.86 21.34
CA THR A 81 2.31 5.17 20.06
C THR A 81 2.79 6.16 19.02
N LEU A 82 4.00 5.92 18.50
CA LEU A 82 4.56 6.66 17.38
C LEU A 82 4.54 5.77 16.14
N THR A 83 3.89 6.24 15.08
CA THR A 83 3.74 5.53 13.82
C THR A 83 4.54 6.25 12.74
N LEU A 84 5.36 5.48 12.02
CA LEU A 84 6.04 5.91 10.81
C LEU A 84 5.42 5.17 9.63
N SER A 85 4.78 5.89 8.73
CA SER A 85 4.17 5.30 7.54
C SER A 85 4.90 5.76 6.27
N PRO A 86 5.11 4.89 5.27
CA PRO A 86 5.63 5.31 3.98
C PRO A 86 4.75 6.44 3.41
N ALA A 87 5.40 7.50 2.92
CA ALA A 87 4.76 8.59 2.19
C ALA A 87 5.29 8.58 0.74
N ARG A 88 4.94 9.61 -0.04
CA ARG A 88 5.37 9.69 -1.45
C ARG A 88 6.91 9.79 -1.55
N GLY A 89 7.51 8.94 -2.39
CA GLY A 89 8.95 8.93 -2.63
C GLY A 89 9.77 8.32 -1.49
N LYS A 90 10.82 9.02 -1.04
CA LYS A 90 11.72 8.57 0.05
C LYS A 90 11.27 9.05 1.45
N ALA A 91 10.18 9.80 1.52
CA ALA A 91 9.68 10.37 2.76
C ALA A 91 8.79 9.37 3.53
N TRP A 92 8.73 9.58 4.83
CA TRP A 92 7.85 8.87 5.76
C TRP A 92 7.04 9.90 6.54
N SER A 93 5.76 9.64 6.78
CA SER A 93 4.94 10.46 7.67
C SER A 93 5.10 9.95 9.11
N ALA A 94 5.42 10.85 10.05
CA ALA A 94 5.49 10.53 11.47
C ALA A 94 4.22 11.02 12.17
N ALA A 95 3.61 10.18 13.01
CA ALA A 95 2.49 10.56 13.87
C ALA A 95 2.68 10.04 15.30
N LEU A 96 2.32 10.85 16.29
CA LEU A 96 2.35 10.48 17.71
C LEU A 96 0.93 10.55 18.27
N GLY A 97 0.39 9.41 18.73
CA GLY A 97 -0.99 9.33 19.22
C GLY A 97 -2.01 9.81 18.17
N GLY A 98 -1.76 9.53 16.89
CA GLY A 98 -2.59 10.01 15.77
C GLY A 98 -2.31 11.45 15.32
N LYS A 99 -1.57 12.26 16.10
CA LYS A 99 -1.19 13.62 15.69
C LYS A 99 -0.01 13.59 14.73
N ASN A 100 -0.19 14.14 13.53
CA ASN A 100 0.87 14.25 12.53
C ASN A 100 2.00 15.18 13.00
N LEU A 101 3.24 14.72 12.90
CA LEU A 101 4.48 15.43 13.24
C LEU A 101 5.26 15.90 12.01
N GLY A 102 4.77 15.59 10.81
CA GLY A 102 5.36 15.92 9.52
C GLY A 102 6.17 14.78 8.91
N ASN A 103 6.84 15.12 7.81
CA ASN A 103 7.68 14.18 7.09
C ASN A 103 9.03 13.98 7.79
N VAL A 104 9.49 12.74 7.79
CA VAL A 104 10.82 12.30 8.24
C VAL A 104 11.46 11.45 7.14
N TYR A 105 12.78 11.36 7.16
CA TYR A 105 13.56 10.63 6.17
C TYR A 105 14.36 9.53 6.84
N LYS A 106 14.27 8.33 6.27
CA LYS A 106 14.98 7.16 6.80
C LYS A 106 16.47 7.25 6.47
N SER A 107 17.31 7.00 7.46
CA SER A 107 18.76 6.79 7.33
C SER A 107 19.20 5.71 8.32
N GLY A 108 19.68 4.57 7.80
CA GLY A 108 19.99 3.40 8.62
C GLY A 108 18.77 2.91 9.40
N SER A 109 18.93 2.80 10.72
CA SER A 109 17.87 2.44 11.68
C SER A 109 17.10 3.65 12.23
N CYS A 110 17.32 4.85 11.67
CA CYS A 110 16.74 6.09 12.14
C CYS A 110 15.85 6.77 11.10
N TRP A 111 14.96 7.64 11.57
CA TRP A 111 14.12 8.52 10.80
C TRP A 111 14.21 9.93 11.38
N GLY A 112 14.52 10.90 10.53
CA GLY A 112 14.82 12.25 10.98
C GLY A 112 14.22 13.36 10.12
N SER A 113 13.88 14.46 10.79
CA SER A 113 13.63 15.78 10.26
C SER A 113 14.18 16.82 11.24
N LYS A 114 13.98 18.12 10.95
CA LYS A 114 14.39 19.20 11.86
C LYS A 114 13.72 19.10 13.24
N SER A 115 12.44 18.75 13.27
CA SER A 115 11.62 18.70 14.48
C SER A 115 11.57 17.30 15.12
N THR A 116 11.71 16.23 14.34
CA THR A 116 11.39 14.87 14.80
C THR A 116 12.53 13.92 14.46
N TYR A 117 13.00 13.15 15.44
CA TYR A 117 14.06 12.17 15.26
C TYR A 117 13.78 10.91 16.06
N ILE A 118 13.75 9.76 15.38
CA ILE A 118 13.45 8.45 15.95
C ILE A 118 14.53 7.49 15.49
N CYS A 119 15.15 6.76 16.42
CA CYS A 119 16.08 5.69 16.10
C CYS A 119 15.68 4.42 16.79
N ASP A 120 15.66 3.35 16.01
CA ASP A 120 15.78 2.01 16.50
C ASP A 120 17.26 1.73 16.82
N ARG A 121 17.58 1.46 18.09
CA ARG A 121 18.93 1.12 18.57
C ARG A 121 19.04 -0.36 18.96
N GLY A 122 18.17 -1.19 18.40
CA GLY A 122 18.23 -2.66 18.51
C GLY A 122 19.27 -3.27 17.60
#